data_AF-A0A931Q3P6-F1
#
_entry.id   AF-A0A931Q3P6-F1
#
_cell.length_a   1.000
_cell.length_b   1.000
_cell.length_c   1.000
_cell.angle_alpha   90.00
_cell.angle_beta   90.00
_cell.angle_gamma   90.00
#
_symmetry.space_group_name_H-M   'P 1'
#
loop_
_entity.id
_entity.type
_entity.pdbx_description
1 polymer ?
#
loop_
_entity_poly.entity_id
_entity_poly.type
_entity_poly.pdbx_seq_one_letter_code
_entity_poly.pdbx_strand_id
1 'polypeptide(L)'
;LDNVFAIVVFSALISLFEGKGGNIFLKVLEIPISLAAGIALGAAAGFMLYWVFKKYQPRATKKGMIVIGTAILLTWLEKFLKPFIPVSALSGVMTIGFILLEKSEPIAHKVSQKLGKIWVFAEIILFVLVGAQVNIHVAGDAGFAGLAIILIGLAARSIGVYVSLIKTDFVLREKLFCIVSYIPKATVQAAIGSVPLSVGVRGGEVILAVAVLSILFTAPIGVMAMNVVGEKFLKES
;
A
#
# COMPACT_ATOMS: atom_id res chain seq x y z
N LEU A 1 -2.13 -5.26 -4.03
CA LEU A 1 -2.44 -6.22 -2.94
C LEU A 1 -1.35 -6.20 -1.87
N ASP A 2 -0.08 -6.34 -2.25
CA ASP A 2 1.08 -6.30 -1.35
C ASP A 2 1.13 -5.04 -0.45
N ASN A 3 0.81 -3.86 -0.99
CA ASN A 3 0.74 -2.62 -0.21
C ASN A 3 -0.33 -2.66 0.89
N VAL A 4 -1.52 -3.23 0.61
CA VAL A 4 -2.59 -3.38 1.61
C VAL A 4 -2.17 -4.37 2.69
N PHE A 5 -1.60 -5.50 2.29
CA PHE A 5 -1.10 -6.50 3.23
C PHE A 5 -0.01 -5.92 4.15
N ALA A 6 0.95 -5.17 3.59
CA ALA A 6 2.00 -4.52 4.37
C ALA A 6 1.45 -3.53 5.41
N ILE A 7 0.45 -2.72 5.03
CA ILE A 7 -0.17 -1.76 5.97
C ILE A 7 -0.94 -2.48 7.08
N VAL A 8 -1.64 -3.58 6.77
CA VAL A 8 -2.38 -4.36 7.78
C VAL A 8 -1.42 -5.04 8.76
N VAL A 9 -0.36 -5.69 8.26
CA VAL A 9 0.68 -6.28 9.12
C VAL A 9 1.35 -5.21 9.97
N PHE A 10 1.69 -4.06 9.39
CA PHE A 10 2.27 -2.94 10.13
C PHE A 10 1.34 -2.44 11.24
N SER A 11 0.05 -2.26 10.95
CA SER A 11 -0.96 -1.86 11.94
C SER A 11 -1.10 -2.88 13.06
N ALA A 12 -1.03 -4.17 12.74
CA ALA A 12 -1.04 -5.25 13.73
C ALA A 12 0.20 -5.18 14.64
N LEU A 13 1.39 -4.94 14.09
CA LEU A 13 2.63 -4.76 14.86
C LEU A 13 2.55 -3.55 15.79
N ILE A 14 2.09 -2.40 15.31
CA ILE A 14 1.90 -1.20 16.16
C ILE A 14 0.91 -1.50 17.30
N SER A 15 -0.19 -2.21 17.01
CA SER A 15 -1.15 -2.59 18.04
C SER A 15 -0.56 -3.52 19.11
N LEU A 16 0.49 -4.29 18.78
CA LEU A 16 1.22 -5.12 19.74
C LEU A 16 2.12 -4.25 20.62
N PHE A 17 2.79 -3.26 20.04
CA PHE A 17 3.63 -2.30 20.77
C PHE A 17 2.85 -1.41 21.76
N GLU A 18 1.64 -0.99 21.41
CA GLU A 18 0.79 -0.16 22.30
C GLU A 18 0.27 -0.89 23.56
N GLY A 19 0.71 -2.13 23.82
CA GLY A 19 0.40 -2.83 25.07
C GLY A 19 -1.07 -3.22 25.21
N LYS A 20 -1.88 -3.16 24.14
CA LYS A 20 -3.20 -3.81 24.05
C LYS A 20 -3.00 -5.31 23.89
N GLY A 21 -2.43 -5.91 24.95
CA GLY A 21 -1.97 -7.28 25.07
C GLY A 21 -3.13 -8.27 24.99
N GLY A 22 -3.28 -8.85 23.81
CA GLY A 22 -3.85 -10.18 23.65
C GLY A 22 -2.72 -11.14 23.30
N ASN A 23 -3.00 -12.45 23.37
CA ASN A 23 -2.08 -13.47 22.88
C ASN A 23 -1.60 -13.13 21.47
N ILE A 24 -0.29 -13.12 21.25
CA ILE A 24 0.34 -12.85 19.94
C ILE A 24 -0.30 -13.72 18.85
N PHE A 25 -0.64 -14.97 19.20
CA PHE A 25 -1.31 -15.91 18.32
C PHE A 25 -2.71 -15.44 17.86
N LEU A 26 -3.48 -14.80 18.75
CA LEU A 26 -4.79 -14.24 18.40
C LEU A 26 -4.62 -13.06 17.43
N LYS A 27 -3.62 -12.19 17.64
CA LYS A 27 -3.35 -11.07 16.73
C LYS A 27 -2.91 -11.50 15.35
N VAL A 28 -2.16 -12.60 15.24
CA VAL A 28 -1.79 -13.17 13.94
C VAL A 28 -3.03 -13.70 13.20
N LEU A 29 -3.97 -14.31 13.92
CA LEU A 29 -5.24 -14.79 13.35
C LEU A 29 -6.19 -13.63 12.99
N GLU A 30 -6.13 -12.52 13.69
CA GLU A 30 -6.89 -11.30 13.38
C GLU A 30 -6.54 -10.72 12.01
N ILE A 31 -5.30 -10.88 11.51
CA ILE A 31 -4.88 -10.35 10.21
C ILE A 31 -5.72 -10.90 9.05
N PRO A 32 -5.78 -12.22 8.78
CA PRO A 32 -6.59 -12.77 7.69
C PRO A 32 -8.08 -12.51 7.89
N ILE A 33 -8.58 -12.56 9.13
CA ILE A 33 -9.98 -12.25 9.44
C ILE A 33 -10.28 -10.79 9.09
N SER A 34 -9.39 -9.84 9.42
CA SER A 34 -9.56 -8.42 9.12
C SER A 34 -9.60 -8.13 7.62
N LEU A 35 -8.78 -8.84 6.85
CA LEU A 35 -8.76 -8.75 5.41
C LEU A 35 -10.06 -9.30 4.81
N ALA A 36 -10.49 -10.48 5.24
CA ALA A 36 -11.72 -11.12 4.77
C ALA A 36 -12.97 -10.27 5.10
N ALA A 37 -13.07 -9.76 6.33
CA ALA A 37 -14.15 -8.89 6.76
C ALA A 37 -14.16 -7.57 5.99
N GLY A 38 -12.98 -6.95 5.80
CA GLY A 38 -12.82 -5.76 4.97
C GLY A 38 -13.24 -5.97 3.52
N ILE A 39 -12.84 -7.09 2.91
CA ILE A 39 -13.25 -7.48 1.56
C ILE A 39 -14.77 -7.68 1.48
N ALA A 40 -15.39 -8.35 2.45
CA ALA A 40 -16.84 -8.57 2.48
C ALA A 40 -17.61 -7.25 2.55
N LEU A 41 -17.22 -6.34 3.46
CA LEU A 41 -17.83 -5.02 3.59
C LEU A 41 -17.58 -4.15 2.35
N GLY A 42 -16.35 -4.18 1.82
CA GLY A 42 -15.99 -3.47 0.59
C GLY A 42 -16.74 -3.97 -0.63
N ALA A 43 -16.98 -5.29 -0.73
CA ALA A 43 -17.79 -5.87 -1.79
C ALA A 43 -19.24 -5.38 -1.69
N ALA A 44 -19.85 -5.45 -0.51
CA ALA A 44 -21.21 -4.96 -0.28
C ALA A 44 -21.34 -3.47 -0.66
N ALA A 45 -20.41 -2.62 -0.19
CA ALA A 45 -20.36 -1.20 -0.54
C ALA A 45 -20.12 -0.98 -2.04
N GLY A 46 -19.24 -1.76 -2.67
CA GLY A 46 -18.94 -1.69 -4.10
C GLY A 46 -20.14 -2.03 -4.98
N PHE A 47 -20.88 -3.08 -4.64
CA PHE A 47 -22.12 -3.45 -5.33
C PHE A 47 -23.21 -2.38 -5.16
N MET A 48 -23.35 -1.83 -3.94
CA MET A 48 -24.27 -0.73 -3.68
C MET A 48 -23.92 0.51 -4.52
N LEU A 49 -22.64 0.90 -4.58
CA LEU A 49 -22.17 2.01 -5.39
C LEU A 49 -22.39 1.78 -6.88
N TYR A 50 -22.09 0.58 -7.38
CA TYR A 50 -22.37 0.22 -8.78
C TYR A 50 -23.86 0.38 -9.11
N TRP A 51 -24.75 -0.11 -8.25
CA TRP A 51 -26.19 0.01 -8.44
C TRP A 51 -26.64 1.47 -8.48
N VAL A 52 -26.16 2.30 -7.54
CA VAL A 52 -26.44 3.74 -7.50
C VAL A 52 -25.93 4.44 -8.78
N PHE A 53 -24.71 4.13 -9.23
CA PHE A 53 -24.10 4.74 -10.40
C PHE A 53 -24.78 4.34 -11.71
N LYS A 54 -25.34 3.13 -11.78
CA LYS A 54 -26.12 2.66 -12.93
C LYS A 54 -27.51 3.29 -12.96
N LYS A 55 -28.19 3.39 -11.81
CA LYS A 55 -29.54 3.93 -11.70
C LYS A 55 -29.62 5.43 -11.92
N TYR A 56 -28.73 6.21 -11.29
CA TYR A 56 -28.81 7.67 -11.31
C TYR A 56 -27.85 8.35 -12.29
N GLN A 57 -26.92 7.58 -12.89
CA GLN A 57 -25.88 8.05 -13.82
C GLN A 57 -25.27 9.44 -13.50
N PRO A 58 -24.75 9.66 -12.27
CA PRO A 58 -24.19 10.95 -11.91
C PRO A 58 -22.93 11.30 -12.72
N ARG A 59 -22.64 12.59 -12.85
CA ARG A 59 -21.40 13.09 -13.49
C ARG A 59 -20.16 12.48 -12.81
N ALA A 60 -19.08 12.29 -13.58
CA ALA A 60 -17.86 11.63 -13.11
C ALA A 60 -17.27 12.23 -11.82
N THR A 61 -17.31 13.55 -11.67
CA THR A 61 -16.84 14.24 -10.45
C THR A 61 -17.64 13.81 -9.22
N LYS A 62 -18.98 13.76 -9.34
CA LYS A 62 -19.85 13.30 -8.24
C LYS A 62 -19.59 11.84 -7.89
N LYS A 63 -19.37 10.98 -8.89
CA LYS A 63 -18.98 9.58 -8.67
C LYS A 63 -17.70 9.47 -7.84
N GLY A 64 -16.66 10.24 -8.20
CA GLY A 64 -15.40 10.28 -7.46
C GLY A 64 -15.58 10.75 -6.02
N MET A 65 -16.35 11.83 -5.80
CA MET A 65 -16.65 12.31 -4.44
C MET A 65 -17.42 11.28 -3.60
N ILE A 66 -18.39 10.58 -4.21
CA ILE A 66 -19.13 9.52 -3.53
C ILE A 66 -18.19 8.38 -3.13
N VAL A 67 -17.28 7.96 -4.02
CA VAL A 67 -16.29 6.90 -3.69
C VAL A 67 -15.39 7.32 -2.54
N ILE A 68 -14.90 8.58 -2.52
CA ILE A 68 -14.11 9.11 -1.41
C ILE A 68 -14.95 9.12 -0.11
N GLY A 69 -16.20 9.60 -0.18
CA GLY A 69 -17.11 9.60 0.95
C GLY A 69 -17.35 8.19 1.52
N THR A 70 -17.57 7.20 0.66
CA THR A 70 -17.71 5.80 1.07
C THR A 70 -16.42 5.26 1.68
N ALA A 71 -15.24 5.62 1.15
CA ALA A 71 -13.96 5.22 1.74
C ALA A 71 -13.79 5.78 3.16
N ILE A 72 -14.12 7.05 3.38
CA ILE A 72 -14.09 7.68 4.71
C ILE A 72 -15.09 7.01 5.65
N LEU A 73 -16.31 6.71 5.17
CA LEU A 73 -17.32 5.99 5.94
C LEU A 73 -16.86 4.59 6.34
N LEU A 74 -16.17 3.86 5.44
CA LEU A 74 -15.58 2.56 5.77
C LEU A 74 -14.51 2.69 6.87
N THR A 75 -13.67 3.72 6.83
CA THR A 75 -12.68 3.97 7.90
C THR A 75 -13.34 4.31 9.23
N TRP A 76 -14.45 5.05 9.22
CA TRP A 76 -15.23 5.31 10.44
C TRP A 76 -15.87 4.02 10.96
N LEU A 77 -16.45 3.23 10.06
CA LEU A 77 -17.07 1.94 10.38
C LEU A 77 -16.05 0.94 10.95
N GLU A 78 -14.82 0.90 10.41
CA GLU A 78 -13.72 0.12 10.98
C GLU A 78 -13.50 0.47 12.46
N LYS A 79 -13.41 1.76 12.80
CA LYS A 79 -13.21 2.20 14.19
C LYS A 79 -14.37 1.79 15.10
N PHE A 80 -15.60 1.86 14.58
CA PHE A 80 -16.80 1.47 15.31
C PHE A 80 -16.91 -0.05 15.51
N LEU A 81 -16.53 -0.85 14.51
CA LEU A 81 -16.57 -2.30 14.55
C LEU A 81 -15.37 -2.94 15.25
N LYS A 82 -14.26 -2.21 15.41
CA LYS A 82 -13.01 -2.68 16.03
C LYS A 82 -13.19 -3.43 17.37
N PRO A 83 -14.12 -3.07 18.27
CA PRO A 83 -14.36 -3.82 19.51
C PRO A 83 -15.03 -5.19 19.30
N PHE A 84 -15.72 -5.40 18.19
CA PHE A 84 -16.50 -6.61 17.91
C PHE A 84 -15.81 -7.51 16.89
N ILE A 85 -15.32 -6.95 15.78
CA ILE A 85 -14.73 -7.67 14.66
C ILE A 85 -13.55 -6.85 14.12
N PRO A 86 -12.36 -7.46 13.92
CA PRO A 86 -11.26 -6.77 13.25
C PRO A 86 -11.64 -6.57 11.78
N VAL A 87 -11.55 -5.34 11.28
CA VAL A 87 -11.90 -4.98 9.89
C VAL A 87 -10.78 -4.12 9.33
N SER A 88 -10.35 -4.38 8.09
CA SER A 88 -9.44 -3.50 7.35
C SER A 88 -10.23 -2.64 6.37
N ALA A 89 -10.41 -1.34 6.64
CA ALA A 89 -11.07 -0.44 5.69
C ALA A 89 -10.28 -0.32 4.39
N LEU A 90 -8.95 -0.35 4.45
CA LEU A 90 -8.08 -0.29 3.27
C LEU A 90 -8.33 -1.45 2.29
N SER A 91 -8.49 -2.68 2.79
CA SER A 91 -8.86 -3.80 1.92
C SER A 91 -10.26 -3.60 1.34
N GLY A 92 -11.21 -3.09 2.13
CA GLY A 92 -12.56 -2.77 1.65
C GLY A 92 -12.59 -1.70 0.55
N VAL A 93 -11.81 -0.61 0.69
CA VAL A 93 -11.69 0.45 -0.33
C VAL A 93 -11.08 -0.11 -1.61
N MET A 94 -10.07 -0.98 -1.50
CA MET A 94 -9.51 -1.68 -2.66
C MET A 94 -10.56 -2.56 -3.35
N THR A 95 -11.37 -3.29 -2.58
CA THR A 95 -12.45 -4.13 -3.11
C THR A 95 -13.52 -3.30 -3.82
N ILE A 96 -13.89 -2.11 -3.32
CA ILE A 96 -14.80 -1.20 -4.04
C ILE A 96 -14.26 -0.90 -5.43
N GLY A 97 -12.97 -0.54 -5.54
CA GLY A 97 -12.31 -0.27 -6.82
C GLY A 97 -12.37 -1.47 -7.76
N PHE A 98 -12.09 -2.67 -7.24
CA PHE A 98 -12.15 -3.92 -8.01
C PHE A 98 -13.56 -4.23 -8.50
N ILE A 99 -14.58 -4.13 -7.64
CA ILE A 99 -15.98 -4.37 -8.02
C ILE A 99 -16.45 -3.37 -9.09
N LEU A 100 -16.08 -2.09 -8.96
CA LEU A 100 -16.42 -1.10 -9.97
C LEU A 100 -15.73 -1.40 -11.31
N LEU A 101 -14.47 -1.84 -11.29
CA LEU A 101 -13.73 -2.22 -12.48
C LEU A 101 -14.37 -3.44 -13.18
N GLU A 102 -14.63 -4.49 -12.41
CA GLU A 102 -15.22 -5.75 -12.90
C GLU A 102 -16.65 -5.55 -13.43
N LYS A 103 -17.47 -4.72 -12.77
CA LYS A 103 -18.87 -4.50 -13.18
C LYS A 103 -19.05 -3.41 -14.22
N SER A 104 -18.15 -2.43 -14.29
CA SER A 104 -18.18 -1.38 -15.29
C SER A 104 -16.84 -0.67 -15.42
N GLU A 105 -16.00 -1.22 -16.29
CA GLU A 105 -14.73 -0.64 -16.68
C GLU A 105 -14.83 0.86 -17.07
N PRO A 106 -15.86 1.32 -17.84
CA PRO A 106 -15.98 2.74 -18.18
C PRO A 106 -16.24 3.64 -16.97
N ILE A 107 -17.00 3.18 -15.97
CA ILE A 107 -17.26 3.95 -14.75
C ILE A 107 -15.99 4.00 -13.90
N ALA A 108 -15.30 2.87 -13.74
CA ALA A 108 -14.07 2.76 -13.00
C ALA A 108 -12.98 3.68 -13.57
N HIS A 109 -12.78 3.69 -14.89
CA HIS A 109 -11.81 4.57 -15.55
C HIS A 109 -12.15 6.05 -15.35
N LYS A 110 -13.42 6.45 -15.50
CA LYS A 110 -13.85 7.85 -15.27
C LYS A 110 -13.62 8.29 -13.82
N VAL A 111 -13.87 7.40 -12.85
CA VAL A 111 -13.61 7.68 -11.43
C VAL A 111 -12.10 7.77 -11.18
N SER A 112 -11.33 6.79 -11.65
CA SER A 112 -9.87 6.73 -11.52
C SER A 112 -9.19 7.98 -12.06
N GLN A 113 -9.59 8.47 -13.25
CA GLN A 113 -9.07 9.71 -13.82
C GLN A 113 -9.33 10.94 -12.93
N LYS A 114 -10.46 11.00 -12.23
CA LYS A 114 -10.77 12.11 -11.32
C LYS A 114 -9.99 12.00 -10.01
N LEU A 115 -9.89 10.79 -9.45
CA LEU A 115 -9.08 10.52 -8.27
C LEU A 115 -7.60 10.78 -8.54
N GLY A 116 -7.10 10.44 -9.74
CA GLY A 116 -5.72 10.72 -10.16
C GLY A 116 -5.36 12.22 -10.10
N LYS A 117 -6.28 13.11 -10.49
CA LYS A 117 -6.05 14.56 -10.37
C LYS A 117 -5.94 15.03 -8.92
N ILE A 118 -6.71 14.43 -8.01
CA ILE A 118 -6.65 14.71 -6.58
C ILE A 118 -5.34 14.12 -6.00
N TRP A 119 -4.97 12.94 -6.46
CA TRP A 119 -3.76 12.24 -6.04
C TRP A 119 -2.50 13.06 -6.32
N VAL A 120 -2.35 13.70 -7.49
CA VAL A 120 -1.17 14.55 -7.78
C VAL A 120 -0.96 15.61 -6.68
N PHE A 121 -2.04 16.26 -6.23
CA PHE A 121 -1.95 17.24 -5.15
C PHE A 121 -1.62 16.59 -3.80
N ALA A 122 -2.29 15.48 -3.46
CA ALA A 122 -2.05 14.74 -2.22
C ALA A 122 -0.62 14.16 -2.14
N GLU A 123 -0.07 13.71 -3.27
CA GLU A 123 1.27 13.15 -3.41
C GLU A 123 2.34 14.19 -3.07
N ILE A 124 2.20 15.42 -3.59
CA ILE A 124 3.12 16.53 -3.27
C ILE A 124 3.09 16.81 -1.77
N ILE A 125 1.91 16.95 -1.17
CA ILE A 125 1.77 17.18 0.27
C ILE A 125 2.42 16.04 1.06
N LEU A 126 2.14 14.79 0.69
CA LEU A 126 2.63 13.60 1.37
C LEU A 126 4.16 13.56 1.38
N PHE A 127 4.82 13.76 0.23
CA PHE A 127 6.28 13.73 0.16
C PHE A 127 6.95 14.96 0.81
N VAL A 128 6.34 16.14 0.70
CA VAL A 128 6.86 17.35 1.37
C VAL A 128 6.79 17.22 2.89
N LEU A 129 5.67 16.74 3.43
CA LEU A 129 5.51 16.55 4.87
C LEU A 129 6.44 15.47 5.42
N VAL A 130 6.58 14.35 4.70
CA VAL A 130 7.52 13.28 5.09
C VAL A 130 8.95 13.79 5.08
N GLY A 131 9.35 14.56 4.04
CA GLY A 131 10.66 15.19 3.98
C GLY A 131 10.90 16.17 5.12
N ALA A 132 9.88 16.96 5.49
CA ALA A 132 9.97 17.92 6.59
C ALA A 132 10.09 17.25 7.98
N GLN A 133 9.56 16.04 8.14
CA GLN A 133 9.58 15.32 9.42
C GLN A 133 10.90 14.56 9.68
N VAL A 134 11.73 14.35 8.66
CA VAL A 134 12.98 13.58 8.78
C VAL A 134 14.08 14.41 9.42
N ASN A 135 14.71 13.86 10.46
CA ASN A 135 15.95 14.39 11.01
C ASN A 135 17.15 13.90 10.18
N ILE A 136 17.84 14.84 9.52
CA ILE A 136 18.98 14.55 8.64
C ILE A 136 20.16 13.94 9.42
N HIS A 137 20.37 14.33 10.68
CA HIS A 137 21.45 13.78 11.50
C HIS A 137 21.22 12.29 11.77
N VAL A 138 20.00 11.93 12.17
CA VAL A 138 19.60 10.53 12.40
C VAL A 138 19.67 9.72 11.10
N ALA A 139 19.32 10.33 9.96
CA ALA A 139 19.47 9.68 8.65
C ALA A 139 20.93 9.43 8.27
N GLY A 140 21.83 10.35 8.63
CA GLY A 140 23.27 10.17 8.46
C GLY A 140 23.82 9.05 9.33
N ASP A 141 23.51 9.06 10.63
CA ASP A 141 23.98 8.08 11.61
C ASP A 141 23.43 6.67 11.32
N ALA A 142 22.15 6.57 10.97
CA ALA A 142 21.53 5.32 10.59
C ALA A 142 21.93 4.87 9.18
N GLY A 143 22.53 5.75 8.36
CA GLY A 143 22.63 5.60 6.90
C GLY A 143 23.18 4.25 6.45
N PHE A 144 24.33 3.84 6.97
CA PHE A 144 24.97 2.58 6.55
C PHE A 144 24.19 1.33 7.02
N ALA A 145 23.78 1.30 8.29
CA ALA A 145 23.01 0.19 8.84
C ALA A 145 21.62 0.10 8.19
N GLY A 146 20.97 1.24 7.94
CA GLY A 146 19.71 1.37 7.23
C GLY A 146 19.80 0.88 5.79
N LEU A 147 20.86 1.26 5.06
CA LEU A 147 21.10 0.77 3.71
C LEU A 147 21.28 -0.75 3.69
N ALA A 148 22.03 -1.32 4.64
CA ALA A 148 22.19 -2.77 4.75
C ALA A 148 20.84 -3.48 4.99
N ILE A 149 19.99 -2.94 5.87
CA ILE A 149 18.64 -3.49 6.12
C ILE A 149 17.78 -3.42 4.85
N ILE A 150 17.83 -2.31 4.11
CA ILE A 150 17.09 -2.15 2.85
C ILE A 150 17.55 -3.20 1.82
N LEU A 151 18.86 -3.40 1.67
CA LEU A 151 19.42 -4.38 0.74
C LEU A 151 19.03 -5.82 1.11
N ILE A 152 19.08 -6.18 2.40
CA ILE A 152 18.64 -7.49 2.88
C ILE A 152 17.14 -7.68 2.60
N GLY A 153 16.31 -6.68 2.90
CA GLY A 153 14.88 -6.72 2.63
C GLY A 153 14.58 -6.86 1.13
N LEU A 154 15.32 -6.16 0.28
CA LEU A 154 15.19 -6.24 -1.17
C LEU A 154 15.62 -7.61 -1.71
N ALA A 155 16.71 -8.18 -1.19
CA ALA A 155 17.16 -9.52 -1.55
C ALA A 155 16.12 -10.59 -1.17
N ALA A 156 15.60 -10.54 0.05
CA ALA A 156 14.54 -11.44 0.50
C ALA A 156 13.28 -11.33 -0.38
N ARG A 157 12.90 -10.10 -0.77
CA ARG A 157 11.79 -9.85 -1.69
C ARG A 157 12.07 -10.46 -3.08
N SER A 158 13.25 -10.24 -3.64
CA SER A 158 13.66 -10.78 -4.94
C SER A 158 13.63 -12.30 -4.95
N ILE A 159 14.11 -12.95 -3.88
CA ILE A 159 14.01 -14.41 -3.70
C ILE A 159 12.54 -14.84 -3.63
N GLY A 160 11.71 -14.15 -2.86
CA GLY A 160 10.27 -14.45 -2.77
C GLY A 160 9.55 -14.37 -4.12
N VAL A 161 9.83 -13.32 -4.91
CA VAL A 161 9.30 -13.19 -6.27
C VAL A 161 9.81 -14.34 -7.14
N TYR A 162 11.10 -14.64 -7.13
CA TYR A 162 11.64 -15.75 -7.91
C TYR A 162 10.98 -17.09 -7.56
N VAL A 163 10.83 -17.40 -6.26
CA VAL A 163 10.17 -18.62 -5.77
C VAL A 163 8.73 -18.69 -6.27
N SER A 164 8.00 -17.57 -6.27
CA SER A 164 6.62 -17.51 -6.78
C SER A 164 6.51 -17.78 -8.29
N LEU A 165 7.60 -17.59 -9.04
CA LEU A 165 7.67 -17.78 -10.49
C LEU A 165 8.34 -19.11 -10.91
N ILE A 166 8.70 -20.00 -9.97
CA ILE A 166 9.37 -21.27 -10.32
C ILE A 166 8.49 -22.14 -11.23
N LYS A 167 7.18 -22.20 -10.97
CA LYS A 167 6.21 -23.05 -11.68
C LYS A 167 5.48 -22.35 -12.84
N THR A 168 5.89 -21.14 -13.20
CA THR A 168 5.28 -20.39 -14.31
C THR A 168 6.08 -20.60 -15.59
N ASP A 169 5.40 -20.52 -16.74
CA ASP A 169 5.99 -20.67 -18.08
C ASP A 169 6.91 -19.51 -18.52
N PHE A 170 7.19 -18.55 -17.62
CA PHE A 170 8.02 -17.39 -17.92
C PHE A 170 9.48 -17.76 -18.22
N VAL A 171 10.07 -17.06 -19.19
CA VAL A 171 11.50 -17.12 -19.50
C VAL A 171 12.30 -16.42 -18.41
N LEU A 172 13.56 -16.79 -18.22
CA LEU A 172 14.45 -16.17 -17.21
C LEU A 172 14.50 -14.63 -17.31
N ARG A 173 14.44 -14.09 -18.54
CA ARG A 173 14.39 -12.64 -18.80
C ARG A 173 13.13 -11.98 -18.24
N GLU A 174 11.97 -12.61 -18.42
CA GLU A 174 10.69 -12.15 -17.86
C GLU A 174 10.67 -12.28 -16.34
N LYS A 175 11.22 -13.37 -15.79
CA LYS A 175 11.36 -13.54 -14.33
C LYS A 175 12.23 -12.44 -13.71
N LEU A 176 13.32 -12.07 -14.37
CA LEU A 176 14.17 -10.94 -13.96
C LEU A 176 13.43 -9.61 -14.06
N PHE A 177 12.64 -9.39 -15.12
CA PHE A 177 11.81 -8.19 -15.24
C PHE A 177 10.78 -8.11 -14.11
N CYS A 178 10.12 -9.21 -13.75
CA CYS A 178 9.21 -9.28 -12.61
C CYS A 178 9.91 -8.94 -11.29
N ILE A 179 11.12 -9.44 -11.05
CA ILE A 179 11.88 -9.12 -9.84
C ILE A 179 12.19 -7.62 -9.78
N VAL A 180 12.67 -7.05 -10.89
CA VAL A 180 13.07 -5.64 -10.98
C VAL A 180 11.87 -4.70 -10.86
N SER A 181 10.72 -5.04 -11.41
CA SER A 181 9.50 -4.24 -11.32
C SER A 181 8.95 -4.13 -9.88
N TYR A 182 9.35 -5.03 -8.99
CA TYR A 182 9.00 -4.99 -7.58
C TYR A 182 10.00 -4.23 -6.69
N ILE A 183 11.07 -3.65 -7.26
CA ILE A 183 12.06 -2.82 -6.54
C ILE A 183 11.53 -1.42 -6.22
N PRO A 184 10.95 -0.65 -7.18
CA PRO A 184 10.51 0.70 -6.88
C PRO A 184 9.35 0.68 -5.87
N LYS A 185 9.57 1.23 -4.69
CA LYS A 185 8.52 1.51 -3.71
C LYS A 185 8.78 2.83 -3.00
N ALA A 186 7.73 3.63 -2.84
CA ALA A 186 7.86 4.90 -2.14
C ALA A 186 6.62 5.29 -1.32
N THR A 187 5.44 5.14 -1.90
CA THR A 187 4.21 5.74 -1.36
C THR A 187 3.77 5.13 -0.03
N VAL A 188 3.89 3.81 0.14
CA VAL A 188 3.54 3.16 1.42
C VAL A 188 4.53 3.59 2.51
N GLN A 189 5.84 3.55 2.23
CA GLN A 189 6.87 3.97 3.17
C GLN A 189 6.67 5.41 3.62
N ALA A 190 6.34 6.30 2.70
CA ALA A 190 6.06 7.69 3.00
C ALA A 190 4.77 7.83 3.83
N ALA A 191 3.72 7.07 3.53
CA ALA A 191 2.46 7.14 4.26
C ALA A 191 2.52 6.60 5.69
N ILE A 192 3.25 5.51 5.94
CA ILE A 192 3.28 4.85 7.27
C ILE A 192 4.59 5.05 8.04
N GLY A 193 5.64 5.57 7.42
CA GLY A 193 6.97 5.69 8.03
C GLY A 193 7.02 6.59 9.26
N SER A 194 6.14 7.59 9.35
CA SER A 194 6.04 8.51 10.48
C SER A 194 5.15 8.01 11.63
N VAL A 195 4.40 6.92 11.42
CA VAL A 195 3.47 6.38 12.42
C VAL A 195 4.19 5.91 13.69
N PRO A 196 5.31 5.17 13.63
CA PRO A 196 6.01 4.73 14.83
C PRO A 196 6.51 5.89 15.68
N LEU A 197 6.99 6.96 15.03
CA LEU A 197 7.40 8.20 15.70
C LEU A 197 6.20 8.88 16.40
N SER A 198 5.06 8.94 15.72
CA SER A 198 3.85 9.60 16.24
C SER A 198 3.23 8.89 17.44
N VAL A 199 3.38 7.57 17.54
CA VAL A 199 2.89 6.78 18.69
C VAL A 199 3.97 6.53 19.75
N GLY A 200 5.15 7.17 19.62
CA GLY A 200 6.20 7.12 20.63
C GLY A 200 7.01 5.82 20.69
N VAL A 201 7.06 5.04 19.60
CA VAL A 201 7.90 3.83 19.54
C VAL A 201 9.37 4.20 19.71
N ARG A 202 10.09 3.47 20.56
CA ARG A 202 11.54 3.65 20.74
C ARG A 202 12.26 3.42 19.41
N GLY A 203 12.99 4.42 18.92
CA GLY A 203 13.63 4.39 17.60
C GLY A 203 12.70 4.79 16.44
N GLY A 204 11.53 5.39 16.71
CA GLY A 204 10.61 5.86 15.67
C GLY A 204 11.25 6.84 14.68
N GLU A 205 12.16 7.72 15.15
CA GLU A 205 12.93 8.61 14.27
C GLU A 205 13.86 7.83 13.33
N VAL A 206 14.49 6.76 13.81
CA VAL A 206 15.35 5.88 13.01
C VAL A 206 14.50 5.12 11.97
N ILE A 207 13.33 4.62 12.36
CA ILE A 207 12.41 3.93 11.43
C ILE A 207 11.95 4.89 10.32
N LEU A 208 11.58 6.13 10.68
CA LEU A 208 11.23 7.17 9.72
C LEU A 208 12.41 7.49 8.79
N ALA A 209 13.61 7.68 9.34
CA ALA A 209 14.81 7.96 8.56
C ALA A 209 15.14 6.82 7.57
N VAL A 210 15.07 5.57 8.01
CA VAL A 210 15.29 4.39 7.14
C VAL A 210 14.19 4.27 6.08
N ALA A 211 12.94 4.59 6.41
CA ALA A 211 11.86 4.62 5.42
C ALA A 211 12.12 5.66 4.32
N VAL A 212 12.64 6.85 4.67
CA VAL A 212 12.99 7.89 3.69
C VAL A 212 14.25 7.55 2.90
N LEU A 213 15.28 6.97 3.53
CA LEU A 213 16.43 6.42 2.81
C LEU A 213 15.98 5.36 1.79
N SER A 214 15.05 4.47 2.17
CA SER A 214 14.48 3.49 1.24
C SER A 214 13.82 4.17 0.04
N ILE A 215 13.05 5.24 0.23
CA ILE A 215 12.44 5.99 -0.87
C ILE A 215 13.51 6.58 -1.79
N LEU A 216 14.49 7.29 -1.21
CA LEU A 216 15.53 8.00 -1.95
C LEU A 216 16.41 7.08 -2.80
N PHE A 217 16.74 5.90 -2.28
CA PHE A 217 17.58 4.94 -3.02
C PHE A 217 16.77 4.03 -3.94
N THR A 218 15.67 3.44 -3.46
CA THR A 218 14.99 2.38 -4.23
C THR A 218 14.15 2.91 -5.38
N ALA A 219 13.58 4.12 -5.29
CA ALA A 219 12.76 4.66 -6.36
C ALA A 219 13.59 5.03 -7.62
N PRO A 220 14.70 5.80 -7.53
CA PRO A 220 15.51 6.11 -8.72
C PRO A 220 16.21 4.89 -9.30
N ILE A 221 16.81 4.05 -8.44
CA ILE A 221 17.50 2.81 -8.87
C ILE A 221 16.50 1.84 -9.50
N GLY A 222 15.31 1.69 -8.91
CA GLY A 222 14.26 0.84 -9.43
C GLY A 222 13.78 1.28 -10.80
N VAL A 223 13.52 2.58 -10.99
CA VAL A 223 13.11 3.13 -12.31
C VAL A 223 14.21 2.96 -13.36
N MET A 224 15.47 3.25 -13.02
CA MET A 224 16.59 3.07 -13.94
C MET A 224 16.74 1.59 -14.34
N ALA A 225 16.68 0.68 -13.37
CA ALA A 225 16.74 -0.75 -13.61
C ALA A 225 15.56 -1.21 -14.47
N MET A 226 14.33 -0.77 -14.19
CA MET A 226 13.14 -1.10 -14.98
C MET A 226 13.25 -0.65 -16.43
N ASN A 227 13.78 0.55 -16.69
CA ASN A 227 13.95 1.05 -18.05
C ASN A 227 14.97 0.21 -18.83
N VAL A 228 16.15 -0.07 -18.23
CA VAL A 228 17.20 -0.86 -18.89
C VAL A 228 16.74 -2.30 -19.15
N VAL A 229 16.11 -2.92 -18.15
CA VAL A 229 15.66 -4.32 -18.19
C VAL A 229 14.43 -4.45 -19.09
N GLY A 230 13.49 -3.51 -19.03
CA GLY A 230 12.31 -3.47 -19.89
C GLY A 230 12.68 -3.32 -21.36
N GLU A 231 13.58 -2.40 -21.70
CA GLU A 231 14.02 -2.23 -23.09
C GLU A 231 14.79 -3.45 -23.62
N LYS A 232 15.62 -4.10 -22.79
CA LYS A 232 16.41 -5.26 -23.21
C LYS A 232 15.63 -6.58 -23.25
N PHE A 233 14.65 -6.75 -22.37
CA PHE A 233 13.99 -8.05 -22.19
C PHE A 233 12.59 -8.13 -22.77
N LEU A 234 11.90 -7.00 -23.00
CA LEU A 234 10.53 -6.98 -23.53
C LEU A 234 10.43 -6.52 -24.99
N LYS A 235 11.50 -5.99 -25.60
CA LYS A 235 11.50 -5.63 -27.04
C LYS A 235 11.81 -6.82 -27.98
N GLU A 236 12.14 -8.00 -27.43
CA GLU A 236 12.48 -9.23 -28.20
C GLU A 236 11.51 -10.40 -27.93
N SER A 237 10.26 -10.13 -27.54
CA SER A 237 9.21 -11.15 -27.41
C SER A 237 8.07 -10.92 -28.41
#